data_AF-A0A8J7RBM7-F1
#
_entry.id   AF-A0A8J7RBM7-F1
#
_cell.length_a   1.000
_cell.length_b   1.000
_cell.length_c   1.000
_cell.angle_alpha   90.00
_cell.angle_beta   90.00
_cell.angle_gamma   90.00
#
_symmetry.space_group_name_H-M   'P 1'
#
loop_
_entity.id
_entity.type
_entity.pdbx_description
1 polymer ?
#
loop_
_entity_poly.entity_id
_entity_poly.type
_entity_poly.pdbx_seq_one_letter_code
_entity_poly.pdbx_strand_id
1 'polypeptide(L)'
;MTDYPTLAEIADRLLEQADEDDEKLVRLLDDLSDDLRLELLTSDLLNAYQAYLYFFREEPGGELQAERLMLTPASETLRGILFDEADVFELVFSVGEGGAGIEVSDGEKTYERFTGKGARERAVDYVYENLA
;
A
#
# COMPACT_ATOMS: atom_id res chain seq x y z
N MET A 1 -5.62 3.12 19.21
CA MET A 1 -6.67 3.91 18.54
C MET A 1 -6.64 5.33 19.03
N THR A 2 -5.91 6.15 18.29
CA THR A 2 -5.87 7.60 18.39
C THR A 2 -7.20 8.17 17.92
N ASP A 3 -7.67 9.27 18.49
CA ASP A 3 -8.87 9.92 17.98
C ASP A 3 -8.58 10.60 16.62
N TYR A 4 -9.59 10.66 15.76
CA TYR A 4 -9.41 11.15 14.38
C TYR A 4 -8.86 12.58 14.30
N PRO A 5 -9.32 13.58 15.10
CA PRO A 5 -8.72 14.91 15.11
C PRO A 5 -7.21 14.90 15.41
N THR A 6 -6.80 14.16 16.43
CA THR A 6 -5.37 14.03 16.78
C THR A 6 -4.59 13.34 15.65
N LEU A 7 -5.14 12.29 15.03
CA LEU A 7 -4.52 11.60 13.91
C LEU A 7 -4.34 12.52 12.69
N ALA A 8 -5.36 13.35 12.40
CA ALA A 8 -5.32 14.34 11.32
C ALA A 8 -4.25 15.41 11.56
N GLU A 9 -4.13 15.95 12.78
CA GLU A 9 -3.06 16.90 13.11
C GLU A 9 -1.66 16.30 12.91
N ILE A 10 -1.50 15.01 13.21
CA ILE A 10 -0.24 14.29 13.01
C ILE A 10 0.03 14.13 11.50
N ALA A 11 -0.96 13.72 10.72
CA ALA A 11 -0.84 13.59 9.27
C ALA A 11 -0.46 14.92 8.61
N ASP A 12 -1.14 16.01 8.95
CA ASP A 12 -0.87 17.35 8.42
C ASP A 12 0.58 17.77 8.69
N ARG A 13 1.07 17.57 9.91
CA ARG A 13 2.47 17.89 10.27
C ARG A 13 3.49 17.03 9.53
N LEU A 14 3.17 15.76 9.27
CA LEU A 14 4.06 14.87 8.52
C LEU A 14 4.12 15.27 7.05
N LEU A 15 2.97 15.58 6.44
CA LEU A 15 2.87 16.02 5.05
C LEU A 15 3.56 17.38 4.84
N GLU A 16 3.36 18.34 5.76
CA GLU A 16 4.06 19.63 5.75
C GLU A 16 5.58 19.46 5.85
N GLN A 17 6.03 18.56 6.73
CA GLN A 17 7.45 18.25 6.85
C GLN A 17 7.99 17.52 5.61
N ALA A 18 7.19 16.67 4.97
CA ALA A 18 7.58 15.95 3.76
C ALA A 18 7.77 16.88 2.56
N ASP A 19 7.01 17.98 2.46
CA ASP A 19 7.15 18.98 1.38
C ASP A 19 7.08 18.34 -0.02
N GLU A 20 6.01 17.59 -0.29
CA GLU A 20 5.76 16.83 -1.54
C GLU A 20 6.78 15.70 -1.84
N ASP A 21 7.72 15.42 -0.94
CA ASP A 21 8.66 14.30 -1.05
C ASP A 21 8.13 13.06 -0.30
N ASP A 22 7.54 12.12 -1.04
CA ASP A 22 7.01 10.88 -0.46
C ASP A 22 8.11 9.97 0.12
N GLU A 23 9.35 10.00 -0.37
CA GLU A 23 10.45 9.25 0.27
C GLU A 23 10.75 9.83 1.65
N LYS A 24 10.69 11.15 1.78
CA LYS A 24 10.85 11.84 3.07
C LYS A 24 9.70 11.53 4.01
N LEU A 25 8.45 11.49 3.51
CA LEU A 25 7.29 11.05 4.30
C LEU A 25 7.52 9.64 4.86
N VAL A 26 7.97 8.70 4.03
CA VAL A 26 8.26 7.33 4.45
C VAL A 26 9.29 7.27 5.58
N ARG A 27 10.33 8.11 5.53
CA ARG A 27 11.34 8.21 6.61
C ARG A 27 10.74 8.82 7.88
N LEU A 28 9.89 9.83 7.77
CA LEU A 28 9.21 10.42 8.93
C LEU A 28 8.26 9.44 9.61
N LEU A 29 7.60 8.57 8.84
CA LEU A 29 6.75 7.51 9.36
C LEU A 29 7.56 6.48 10.16
N ASP A 30 8.81 6.20 9.82
CA ASP A 30 9.65 5.24 10.56
C ASP A 30 9.86 5.64 12.04
N ASP A 31 9.81 6.95 12.34
CA ASP A 31 10.01 7.48 13.70
C ASP A 31 8.75 7.40 14.58
N LEU A 32 7.60 7.03 14.02
CA LEU A 32 6.36 6.86 14.77
C LEU A 32 6.29 5.49 15.45
N SER A 33 5.44 5.38 16.48
CA SER A 33 5.09 4.07 17.04
C SER A 33 4.34 3.22 16.01
N ASP A 34 4.53 1.90 16.08
CA ASP A 34 3.92 0.94 15.16
C ASP A 34 2.39 1.11 15.05
N ASP A 35 1.71 1.30 16.19
CA ASP A 35 0.25 1.50 16.23
C ASP A 35 -0.19 2.78 15.51
N LEU A 36 0.45 3.91 15.80
CA LEU A 36 0.10 5.21 15.21
C LEU A 36 0.37 5.21 13.70
N ARG A 37 1.49 4.62 13.32
CA ARG A 37 1.89 4.49 11.93
C ARG A 37 0.93 3.62 11.15
N LEU A 38 0.53 2.48 11.71
CA LEU A 38 -0.47 1.63 11.08
C LEU A 38 -1.81 2.36 10.94
N GLU A 39 -2.26 3.07 11.98
CA GLU A 39 -3.48 3.89 11.92
C GLU A 39 -3.43 4.91 10.77
N LEU A 40 -2.31 5.61 10.57
CA LEU A 40 -2.13 6.54 9.44
C LEU A 40 -2.17 5.82 8.09
N LEU A 41 -1.40 4.74 7.96
CA LEU A 41 -1.25 3.94 6.73
C LEU A 41 -2.51 3.17 6.32
N THR A 42 -3.55 3.16 7.17
CA THR A 42 -4.86 2.59 6.88
C THR A 42 -6.00 3.60 7.11
N SER A 43 -5.72 4.89 7.02
CA SER A 43 -6.71 5.98 7.16
C SER A 43 -6.99 6.69 5.84
N ASP A 44 -7.96 7.60 5.84
CA ASP A 44 -8.24 8.50 4.72
C ASP A 44 -7.28 9.73 4.67
N LEU A 45 -6.35 9.83 5.61
CA LEU A 45 -5.43 10.98 5.72
C LEU A 45 -4.21 10.84 4.81
N LEU A 46 -3.88 9.61 4.41
CA LEU A 46 -2.85 9.28 3.43
C LEU A 46 -3.50 8.54 2.26
N ASN A 47 -2.85 8.57 1.10
CA ASN A 47 -3.26 7.78 -0.05
C ASN A 47 -2.59 6.39 -0.03
N ALA A 48 -3.14 5.47 -0.82
CA ALA A 48 -2.63 4.11 -0.93
C ALA A 48 -1.22 4.05 -1.53
N TYR A 49 -0.81 5.07 -2.30
CA TYR A 49 0.54 5.17 -2.85
C TYR A 49 1.58 5.39 -1.75
N GLN A 50 1.31 6.31 -0.82
CA GLN A 50 2.14 6.55 0.36
C GLN A 50 2.22 5.32 1.24
N ALA A 51 1.10 4.60 1.41
CA ALA A 51 1.11 3.33 2.12
C ALA A 51 1.96 2.27 1.41
N TYR A 52 1.83 2.16 0.08
CA TYR A 52 2.63 1.26 -0.73
C TYR A 52 4.13 1.54 -0.58
N LEU A 53 4.55 2.79 -0.77
CA LEU A 53 5.95 3.20 -0.64
C LEU A 53 6.51 2.87 0.75
N TYR A 54 5.72 3.09 1.81
CA TYR A 54 6.11 2.76 3.17
C TYR A 54 6.36 1.26 3.36
N PHE A 55 5.45 0.40 2.86
CA PHE A 55 5.55 -1.04 3.10
C PHE A 55 6.53 -1.76 2.18
N PHE A 56 6.62 -1.35 0.91
CA PHE A 56 7.41 -2.05 -0.11
C PHE A 56 8.78 -1.38 -0.37
N ARG A 57 8.94 -0.10 -0.01
CA ARG A 57 10.17 0.69 -0.21
C ARG A 57 10.63 0.69 -1.67
N GLU A 58 9.67 0.74 -2.57
CA GLU A 58 9.83 0.78 -4.02
C GLU A 58 8.58 1.36 -4.69
N GLU A 59 8.75 1.81 -5.93
CA GLU A 59 7.67 2.27 -6.80
C GLU A 59 6.74 1.11 -7.21
N PRO A 60 5.42 1.33 -7.36
CA PRO A 60 4.43 0.29 -7.68
C PRO A 60 4.47 -0.21 -9.14
N GLY A 61 5.64 -0.15 -9.79
CA GLY A 61 5.86 -0.53 -11.18
C GLY A 61 5.80 0.67 -12.12
N GLY A 62 4.59 1.03 -12.58
CA GLY A 62 4.37 2.04 -13.63
C GLY A 62 3.47 3.20 -13.23
N GLU A 63 3.37 4.19 -14.12
CA GLU A 63 2.61 5.44 -13.90
C GLU A 63 1.11 5.17 -13.65
N LEU A 64 0.51 4.20 -14.35
CA LEU A 64 -0.90 3.84 -14.15
C LEU A 64 -1.16 3.24 -12.76
N GLN A 65 -0.26 2.39 -12.28
CA GLN A 65 -0.33 1.79 -10.94
C GLN A 65 -0.16 2.88 -9.87
N ALA A 66 0.82 3.78 -10.06
CA ALA A 66 1.04 4.91 -9.18
C ALA A 66 -0.18 5.85 -9.12
N GLU A 67 -0.73 6.26 -10.26
CA GLU A 67 -1.90 7.13 -10.35
C GLU A 67 -3.11 6.52 -9.63
N ARG A 68 -3.40 5.24 -9.85
CA ARG A 68 -4.48 4.52 -9.16
C ARG A 68 -4.33 4.59 -7.64
N LEU A 69 -3.13 4.35 -7.14
CA LEU A 69 -2.84 4.37 -5.72
C LEU A 69 -2.86 5.79 -5.13
N MET A 70 -2.43 6.81 -5.88
CA MET A 70 -2.49 8.21 -5.45
C MET A 70 -3.92 8.73 -5.35
N LEU A 71 -4.82 8.23 -6.20
CA LEU A 71 -6.25 8.60 -6.21
C LEU A 71 -7.10 7.80 -5.21
N THR A 72 -6.51 6.81 -4.53
CA THR A 72 -7.24 5.94 -3.60
C THR A 72 -6.81 6.22 -2.15
N PRO A 73 -7.75 6.41 -1.20
CA PRO A 73 -7.40 6.53 0.21
C PRO A 73 -6.72 5.26 0.75
N ALA A 74 -5.79 5.40 1.69
CA ALA A 74 -5.09 4.25 2.27
C ALA A 74 -6.03 3.32 3.06
N SER A 75 -7.15 3.83 3.57
CA SER A 75 -8.17 3.02 4.26
C SER A 75 -8.75 1.89 3.40
N GLU A 76 -8.83 2.06 2.08
CA GLU A 76 -9.37 1.02 1.18
C GLU A 76 -8.44 -0.19 1.09
N THR A 77 -7.16 -0.08 1.49
CA THR A 77 -6.25 -1.23 1.61
C THR A 77 -6.72 -2.28 2.62
N LEU A 78 -7.58 -1.89 3.58
CA LEU A 78 -8.21 -2.83 4.53
C LEU A 78 -9.19 -3.79 3.84
N ARG A 79 -9.71 -3.41 2.66
CA ARG A 79 -10.61 -4.23 1.84
C ARG A 79 -9.90 -4.85 0.64
N GLY A 80 -8.72 -4.34 0.30
CA GLY A 80 -7.98 -4.71 -0.90
C GLY A 80 -8.26 -3.76 -2.06
N ILE A 81 -7.19 -3.28 -2.69
CA ILE A 81 -7.24 -2.40 -3.86
C ILE A 81 -6.72 -3.19 -5.06
N LEU A 82 -7.57 -3.37 -6.08
CA LEU A 82 -7.10 -3.80 -7.39
C LEU A 82 -6.17 -2.73 -7.96
N PHE A 83 -4.86 -3.00 -7.98
CA PHE A 83 -3.88 -2.01 -8.41
C PHE A 83 -3.17 -2.40 -9.69
N ASP A 84 -3.14 -3.69 -10.05
CA ASP A 84 -2.54 -4.18 -11.30
C ASP A 84 -3.18 -5.50 -11.76
N GLU A 85 -2.89 -5.92 -12.99
CA GLU A 85 -3.38 -7.17 -13.59
C GLU A 85 -2.22 -7.93 -14.26
N ALA A 86 -2.25 -9.26 -14.19
CA ALA A 86 -1.32 -10.14 -14.89
C ALA A 86 -2.10 -11.26 -15.59
N ASP A 87 -2.06 -11.26 -16.93
CA ASP A 87 -2.92 -12.09 -17.78
C ASP A 87 -4.41 -11.94 -17.42
N VAL A 88 -5.07 -12.98 -16.90
CA VAL A 88 -6.47 -12.96 -16.46
C VAL A 88 -6.63 -12.80 -14.94
N PHE A 89 -5.52 -12.61 -14.22
CA PHE A 89 -5.49 -12.52 -12.76
C PHE A 89 -5.34 -11.08 -12.28
N GLU A 90 -6.00 -10.81 -11.16
CA GLU A 90 -5.95 -9.55 -10.42
C GLU A 90 -4.78 -9.56 -9.42
N LEU A 91 -4.05 -8.45 -9.36
CA LEU A 91 -3.10 -8.16 -8.28
C LEU A 91 -3.72 -7.15 -7.33
N VAL A 92 -4.00 -7.62 -6.11
CA VAL A 92 -4.70 -6.85 -5.08
C VAL A 92 -3.71 -6.42 -3.99
N PHE A 93 -3.59 -5.12 -3.76
CA PHE A 93 -2.82 -4.57 -2.64
C PHE A 93 -3.70 -4.48 -1.40
N SER A 94 -3.32 -5.16 -0.32
CA SER A 94 -4.04 -5.14 0.96
C SER A 94 -3.13 -4.98 2.17
N VAL A 95 -3.64 -4.39 3.25
CA VAL A 95 -2.97 -4.25 4.56
C VAL A 95 -3.83 -4.93 5.63
N GLY A 96 -3.25 -5.89 6.36
CA GLY A 96 -3.97 -6.66 7.39
C GLY A 96 -3.09 -7.10 8.56
N GLU A 97 -3.51 -8.12 9.32
CA GLU A 97 -2.82 -8.60 10.55
C GLU A 97 -1.36 -9.08 10.32
N GLY A 98 -0.95 -9.30 9.07
CA GLY A 98 0.42 -9.65 8.67
C GLY A 98 1.21 -8.51 8.01
N GLY A 99 0.69 -7.28 8.04
CA GLY A 99 1.21 -6.14 7.28
C GLY A 99 0.68 -6.09 5.84
N ALA A 100 1.34 -5.32 4.99
CA ALA A 100 0.99 -5.19 3.58
C ALA A 100 1.35 -6.43 2.76
N GLY A 101 0.54 -6.72 1.74
CA GLY A 101 0.86 -7.73 0.73
C GLY A 101 0.19 -7.46 -0.61
N ILE A 102 0.74 -8.07 -1.65
CA ILE A 102 0.18 -8.18 -2.99
C ILE A 102 -0.37 -9.58 -3.17
N GLU A 103 -1.66 -9.68 -3.41
CA GLU A 103 -2.41 -10.93 -3.53
C GLU A 103 -2.75 -11.21 -4.98
N VAL A 104 -2.48 -12.43 -5.44
CA VAL A 104 -2.91 -12.91 -6.77
C VAL A 104 -4.29 -13.53 -6.63
N SER A 105 -5.27 -13.04 -7.38
CA SER A 105 -6.67 -13.44 -7.29
C SER A 105 -7.30 -13.61 -8.67
N ASP A 106 -8.32 -14.46 -8.79
CA ASP A 106 -9.24 -14.51 -9.95
C ASP A 106 -10.60 -13.86 -9.66
N GLY A 107 -10.72 -13.14 -8.53
CA GLY A 107 -11.95 -12.54 -8.04
C GLY A 107 -12.80 -13.48 -7.16
N GLU A 108 -12.55 -14.79 -7.19
CA GLU A 108 -13.22 -15.77 -6.32
C GLU A 108 -12.28 -16.32 -5.24
N LYS A 109 -11.02 -16.53 -5.58
CA LYS A 109 -10.02 -17.14 -4.71
C LYS A 109 -8.68 -16.41 -4.81
N THR A 110 -8.06 -16.21 -3.65
CA THR A 110 -6.65 -15.83 -3.54
C THR A 110 -5.74 -17.06 -3.71
N TYR A 111 -4.78 -16.98 -4.62
CA TYR A 111 -3.83 -18.05 -4.92
C TYR A 111 -2.56 -17.97 -4.08
N GLU A 112 -1.99 -16.77 -3.97
CA GLU A 112 -0.74 -16.53 -3.23
C GLU A 112 -0.65 -15.06 -2.80
N ARG A 113 0.11 -14.78 -1.73
CA ARG A 113 0.34 -13.45 -1.18
C ARG A 113 1.83 -13.17 -1.03
N PHE A 114 2.28 -12.05 -1.58
CA PHE A 114 3.67 -11.61 -1.55
C PHE A 114 3.83 -10.35 -0.69
N THR A 115 4.86 -10.30 0.16
CA THR A 115 5.11 -9.17 1.07
C THR A 115 6.52 -8.61 0.92
N GLY A 116 6.70 -7.32 1.24
CA GLY A 116 7.98 -6.63 1.17
C GLY A 116 8.47 -6.41 -0.27
N LYS A 117 9.65 -5.77 -0.38
CA LYS A 117 10.24 -5.37 -1.66
C LYS A 117 10.23 -6.49 -2.72
N GLY A 118 9.92 -6.15 -3.97
CA GLY A 118 9.73 -7.05 -5.10
C GLY A 118 8.47 -7.91 -5.00
N ALA A 119 7.47 -7.52 -4.20
CA ALA A 119 6.23 -8.31 -4.05
C ALA A 119 5.42 -8.32 -5.34
N ARG A 120 5.36 -7.18 -6.04
CA ARG A 120 4.65 -7.07 -7.32
C ARG A 120 5.28 -7.96 -8.38
N GLU A 121 6.59 -7.87 -8.59
CA GLU A 121 7.32 -8.66 -9.59
C GLU A 121 7.15 -10.15 -9.32
N ARG A 122 7.28 -10.58 -8.06
CA ARG A 122 7.06 -11.99 -7.69
C ARG A 122 5.63 -12.44 -7.93
N ALA A 123 4.64 -11.58 -7.71
CA ALA A 123 3.24 -11.89 -8.00
C ALA A 123 3.02 -12.08 -9.51
N VAL A 124 3.60 -11.21 -10.33
CA VAL A 124 3.58 -11.31 -11.80
C VAL A 124 4.28 -12.59 -12.27
N ASP A 125 5.49 -12.86 -11.79
CA ASP A 125 6.25 -14.06 -12.14
C ASP A 125 5.48 -15.32 -11.74
N TYR A 126 4.87 -15.33 -10.55
CA TYR A 126 4.05 -16.45 -10.09
C TYR A 126 2.89 -16.75 -11.03
N VAL A 127 2.19 -15.73 -11.53
CA VAL A 127 1.11 -15.90 -12.52
C VAL A 127 1.64 -16.58 -13.77
N TYR A 128 2.70 -16.06 -14.39
CA TYR A 128 3.22 -16.58 -15.65
C TYR A 128 3.96 -17.93 -15.53
N GLU A 129 4.46 -18.28 -14.36
CA GLU A 129 5.17 -19.54 -14.13
C GLU A 129 4.26 -20.68 -13.64
N ASN A 130 3.13 -20.35 -12.99
CA ASN A 130 2.32 -21.34 -12.28
C ASN A 130 0.85 -21.37 -12.68
N LEU A 131 0.30 -20.28 -13.24
CA LEU A 131 -1.14 -20.14 -13.51
C LEU A 131 -1.49 -19.94 -14.99
N ALA A 132 -0.63 -19.28 -15.76
CA ALA A 132 -0.84 -18.97 -17.19
C ALA A 132 -0.04 -19.88 -18.15
#